data_AF-A0A3L7W3D2-F1
#
_entry.id   AF-A0A3L7W3D2-F1
#
_cell.length_a   1.000
_cell.length_b   1.000
_cell.length_c   1.000
_cell.angle_alpha   90.00
_cell.angle_beta   90.00
_cell.angle_gamma   90.00
#
_symmetry.space_group_name_H-M   'P 1'
#
loop_
_entity.id
_entity.type
_entity.pdbx_description
1 polymer ?
#
loop_
_entity_poly.entity_id
_entity_poly.type
_entity_poly.pdbx_seq_one_letter_code
_entity_poly.pdbx_strand_id
1 'polypeptide(L)'
;MQRLLVRILTCFILVGCAATTQNSNIPDPPDAVVYQVRSSSSLPGVMDAYALNMYAMLRAKSYRVTQDISYVRVMQPIEAVAQVYDQSATAQGWSIDTPMPPRERRMLRSYRKGNAVVIVTFFAEVNNRDGIVVMRITAER
;
A
#
# COMPACT_ATOMS: atom_id res chain seq x y z
N MET A 1 -62.35 28.11 7.28
CA MET A 1 -60.91 28.26 7.62
C MET A 1 -60.62 27.12 8.60
N GLN A 2 -59.68 26.18 8.43
CA GLN A 2 -58.34 26.30 7.89
C GLN A 2 -57.74 24.87 7.81
N ARG A 3 -57.30 24.45 6.61
CA ARG A 3 -56.24 23.44 6.30
C ARG A 3 -56.58 21.97 6.64
N LEU A 4 -56.87 21.01 5.76
CA LEU A 4 -56.39 20.61 4.42
C LEU A 4 -54.89 20.87 4.14
N LEU A 5 -54.18 19.83 3.70
CA LEU A 5 -52.72 19.69 3.48
C LEU A 5 -52.00 19.26 4.77
N VAL A 6 -51.36 18.10 4.93
CA VAL A 6 -50.66 17.24 3.96
C VAL A 6 -50.63 15.81 4.55
N ARG A 7 -51.50 14.93 4.05
CA ARG A 7 -51.16 13.51 3.94
C ARG A 7 -50.52 13.35 2.56
N ILE A 8 -49.51 12.50 2.47
CA ILE A 8 -48.76 12.07 1.27
C ILE A 8 -47.35 12.68 1.20
N LEU A 9 -46.39 11.78 1.01
CA LEU A 9 -45.02 12.02 0.57
C LEU A 9 -44.09 12.69 1.59
N THR A 10 -43.43 11.87 2.41
CA THR A 10 -42.10 11.37 2.03
C THR A 10 -41.50 10.56 3.17
N CYS A 11 -41.56 9.24 3.03
CA CYS A 11 -40.54 8.36 3.59
C CYS A 11 -39.20 8.72 2.91
N PHE A 12 -38.55 9.79 3.37
CA PHE A 12 -37.11 9.91 3.18
C PHE A 12 -36.45 8.94 4.15
N ILE A 13 -36.42 7.68 3.69
CA ILE A 13 -35.41 6.73 4.11
C ILE A 13 -34.09 7.39 3.72
N LEU A 14 -33.49 8.12 4.64
CA LEU A 14 -32.06 8.38 4.64
C LEU A 14 -31.41 7.00 4.87
N VAL A 15 -31.38 6.18 3.81
CA VAL A 15 -30.23 5.31 3.59
C VAL A 15 -29.11 6.28 3.29
N GLY A 16 -28.55 6.86 4.36
CA GLY A 16 -27.21 7.37 4.31
C GLY A 16 -26.38 6.17 3.92
N CYS A 17 -26.10 6.06 2.62
CA CYS A 17 -25.02 5.26 2.13
C CYS A 17 -23.80 5.91 2.79
N ALA A 18 -23.46 5.45 3.99
CA ALA A 18 -22.16 5.61 4.55
C ALA A 18 -21.27 4.88 3.55
N ALA A 19 -20.84 5.60 2.51
CA ALA A 19 -19.62 5.33 1.83
C ALA A 19 -18.56 5.48 2.91
N THR A 20 -18.40 4.41 3.69
CA THR A 20 -17.15 4.13 4.34
C THR A 20 -16.20 4.08 3.15
N THR A 21 -15.50 5.19 2.90
CA THR A 21 -14.20 5.15 2.27
C THR A 21 -13.41 4.20 3.15
N GLN A 22 -13.54 2.90 2.89
CA GLN A 22 -12.71 1.89 3.51
C GLN A 22 -11.31 2.34 3.14
N ASN A 23 -10.59 2.86 4.13
CA ASN A 23 -9.22 3.24 3.96
C ASN A 23 -8.47 1.96 3.59
N SER A 24 -8.30 1.76 2.28
CA SER A 24 -7.63 0.62 1.66
C SER A 24 -6.12 0.90 1.53
N ASN A 25 -5.58 1.80 2.34
CA ASN A 25 -4.16 2.07 2.38
C ASN A 25 -3.55 1.46 3.63
N ILE A 26 -2.66 0.50 3.44
CA ILE A 26 -1.78 0.00 4.50
C ILE A 26 -0.84 1.16 4.89
N PRO A 27 -0.89 1.68 6.12
CA PRO A 27 -0.11 2.84 6.54
C PRO A 27 1.37 2.50 6.55
N ASP A 28 2.19 3.53 6.33
CA ASP A 28 3.64 3.41 6.50
C ASP A 28 3.98 3.26 8.00
N PRO A 29 5.12 2.64 8.35
CA PRO A 29 5.60 2.54 9.73
C PRO A 29 5.71 3.91 10.41
N PRO A 30 5.53 4.00 11.74
CA PRO A 30 5.46 5.27 12.46
C PRO A 30 6.75 6.10 12.41
N ASP A 31 7.89 5.47 12.12
CA ASP A 31 9.20 6.09 11.96
C ASP A 31 9.62 6.24 10.48
N ALA A 32 8.69 6.04 9.55
CA ALA A 32 8.91 6.23 8.14
C ALA A 32 9.14 7.72 7.80
N VAL A 33 10.26 7.99 7.12
CA VAL A 33 10.59 9.31 6.57
C VAL A 33 10.52 9.24 5.06
N VAL A 34 9.99 10.26 4.40
CA VAL A 34 9.99 10.32 2.93
C VAL A 34 11.42 10.16 2.40
N TYR A 35 11.63 9.18 1.53
CA TYR A 35 12.95 8.94 0.96
C TYR A 35 13.20 9.89 -0.21
N GLN A 36 14.15 10.81 -0.04
CA GLN A 36 14.63 11.68 -1.11
C GLN A 36 15.85 11.05 -1.79
N VAL A 37 15.69 10.73 -3.08
CA VAL A 37 16.74 10.18 -3.93
C VAL A 37 17.90 11.18 -4.07
N ARG A 38 19.13 10.76 -3.72
CA ARG A 38 20.36 11.52 -3.97
C ARG A 38 21.10 10.98 -5.20
N SER A 39 21.66 11.87 -6.01
CA SER A 39 22.33 11.55 -7.29
C SER A 39 23.52 10.60 -7.19
N SER A 40 24.10 10.40 -6.00
CA SER A 40 25.20 9.48 -5.76
C SER A 40 24.77 8.07 -5.33
N SER A 41 23.47 7.80 -5.19
CA SER A 41 22.96 6.49 -4.76
C SER A 41 22.71 5.58 -5.96
N SER A 42 23.19 4.33 -5.90
CA SER A 42 22.89 3.29 -6.90
C SER A 42 21.55 2.60 -6.63
N LEU A 43 20.98 2.77 -5.44
CA LEU A 43 19.71 2.16 -5.05
C LEU A 43 18.51 2.64 -5.88
N PRO A 44 18.34 3.95 -6.18
CA PRO A 44 17.28 4.45 -7.06
C PRO A 44 17.19 3.70 -8.39
N GLY A 45 18.31 3.51 -9.09
CA GLY A 45 18.32 2.78 -10.36
C GLY A 45 17.88 1.32 -10.24
N VAL A 46 18.21 0.66 -9.12
CA VAL A 46 17.72 -0.70 -8.81
C VAL A 46 16.22 -0.70 -8.53
N MET A 47 15.72 0.28 -7.79
CA MET A 47 14.30 0.41 -7.47
C MET A 47 13.47 0.72 -8.73
N ASP A 48 13.94 1.60 -9.61
CA ASP A 48 13.28 1.93 -10.87
C ASP A 48 13.20 0.71 -11.80
N ALA A 49 14.30 -0.02 -11.95
CA ALA A 49 14.31 -1.26 -12.71
C ALA A 49 13.34 -2.29 -12.10
N TYR A 50 13.26 -2.37 -10.78
CA TYR A 50 12.34 -3.28 -10.10
C TYR A 50 10.87 -2.88 -10.32
N ALA A 51 10.57 -1.59 -10.20
CA ALA A 51 9.26 -1.01 -10.48
C ALA A 51 8.78 -1.28 -11.91
N LEU A 52 9.64 -1.04 -12.91
CA LEU A 52 9.31 -1.30 -14.31
C LEU A 52 8.96 -2.77 -14.55
N ASN A 53 9.75 -3.69 -13.98
CA ASN A 53 9.47 -5.12 -14.06
C ASN A 53 8.16 -5.48 -13.35
N MET A 54 7.91 -4.92 -12.16
CA MET A 54 6.67 -5.17 -11.41
C MET A 54 5.43 -4.69 -12.18
N TYR A 55 5.50 -3.51 -12.79
CA TYR A 55 4.42 -2.99 -13.64
C TYR A 55 4.14 -3.89 -14.84
N ALA A 56 5.19 -4.39 -15.51
CA ALA A 56 5.02 -5.33 -16.61
C ALA A 56 4.32 -6.63 -16.16
N MET A 57 4.74 -7.18 -15.01
CA MET A 57 4.10 -8.39 -14.44
C MET A 57 2.65 -8.16 -14.04
N LEU A 58 2.34 -7.05 -13.37
CA LEU A 58 0.98 -6.70 -12.97
C LEU A 58 0.06 -6.55 -14.18
N ARG A 59 0.51 -5.85 -15.22
CA ARG A 59 -0.24 -5.70 -16.49
C ARG A 59 -0.46 -7.04 -17.18
N ALA A 60 0.55 -7.91 -17.23
CA ALA A 60 0.42 -9.26 -17.79
C ALA A 60 -0.59 -10.14 -17.03
N LYS A 61 -0.91 -9.79 -15.79
CA LYS A 61 -1.93 -10.43 -14.95
C LYS A 61 -3.25 -9.66 -14.90
N SER A 62 -3.44 -8.68 -15.81
CA SER A 62 -4.64 -7.84 -15.92
C SER A 62 -4.89 -6.94 -14.71
N TYR A 63 -3.86 -6.59 -13.93
CA TYR A 63 -3.97 -5.55 -12.90
C TYR A 63 -3.66 -4.17 -13.50
N ARG A 64 -4.42 -3.17 -13.05
CA ARG A 64 -4.19 -1.75 -13.30
C ARG A 64 -3.57 -1.12 -12.06
N VAL A 65 -2.41 -0.49 -12.21
CA VAL A 65 -1.77 0.27 -11.11
C VAL A 65 -2.62 1.51 -10.78
N THR A 66 -3.00 1.67 -9.52
CA THR A 66 -3.91 2.73 -9.04
C THR A 66 -3.19 3.79 -8.21
N GLN A 67 -2.01 3.48 -7.68
CA GLN A 67 -1.14 4.43 -7.00
C GLN A 67 0.31 4.26 -7.48
N ASP A 68 0.93 5.39 -7.84
CA ASP A 68 2.35 5.45 -8.19
C ASP A 68 3.25 5.06 -7.01
N ILE A 69 4.50 4.76 -7.32
CA ILE A 69 5.46 4.28 -6.33
C ILE A 69 5.70 5.34 -5.26
N SER A 70 5.50 4.96 -4.00
CA SER A 70 5.97 5.74 -2.86
C SER A 70 7.21 5.11 -2.25
N TYR A 71 8.17 5.96 -1.86
CA TYR A 71 9.41 5.56 -1.20
C TYR A 71 9.48 6.15 0.21
N VAL A 72 9.63 5.30 1.21
CA VAL A 72 9.91 5.72 2.58
C VAL A 72 11.13 5.03 3.13
N ARG A 73 11.86 5.71 4.00
CA ARG A 73 13.03 5.20 4.73
C ARG A 73 12.64 4.92 6.18
N VAL A 74 13.02 3.74 6.67
CA VAL A 74 12.76 3.32 8.06
C VAL A 74 14.07 2.89 8.71
N MET A 75 14.37 3.37 9.93
CA MET A 75 15.64 3.07 10.63
C MET A 75 15.50 1.84 11.53
N GLN A 76 15.03 0.73 10.97
CA GLN A 76 14.84 -0.55 11.65
C GLN A 76 15.31 -1.72 10.77
N PRO A 77 15.54 -2.92 11.34
CA PRO A 77 15.84 -4.12 10.57
C PRO A 77 14.71 -4.54 9.62
N ILE A 78 15.04 -5.24 8.52
CA ILE A 78 14.11 -5.52 7.42
C ILE A 78 12.96 -6.43 7.82
N GLU A 79 13.24 -7.36 8.74
CA GLU A 79 12.25 -8.22 9.34
C GLU A 79 11.27 -7.44 10.22
N ALA A 80 11.77 -6.47 10.99
CA ALA A 80 10.94 -5.64 11.87
C ALA A 80 10.00 -4.75 11.05
N VAL A 81 10.53 -4.08 10.02
CA VAL A 81 9.72 -3.25 9.12
C VAL A 81 8.66 -4.09 8.41
N ALA A 82 9.03 -5.27 7.89
CA ALA A 82 8.08 -6.18 7.26
C ALA A 82 6.97 -6.62 8.23
N GLN A 83 7.31 -6.91 9.49
CA GLN A 83 6.34 -7.29 10.51
C GLN A 83 5.36 -6.15 10.82
N VAL A 84 5.80 -4.89 10.84
CA VAL A 84 4.91 -3.72 11.04
C VAL A 84 3.89 -3.61 9.90
N TYR A 85 4.32 -3.83 8.65
CA TYR A 85 3.40 -3.87 7.51
C TYR A 85 2.43 -5.05 7.60
N ASP A 86 2.90 -6.24 7.98
CA ASP A 86 2.05 -7.43 8.14
C ASP A 86 0.96 -7.22 9.21
N GLN A 87 1.32 -6.60 10.33
CA GLN A 87 0.38 -6.23 11.40
C GLN A 87 -0.63 -5.18 10.93
N SER A 88 -0.16 -4.14 10.25
CA SER A 88 -1.01 -3.06 9.73
C SER A 88 -1.99 -3.53 8.66
N ALA A 89 -1.52 -4.40 7.76
CA ALA A 89 -2.32 -5.05 6.74
C ALA A 89 -3.43 -5.90 7.38
N THR A 90 -3.07 -6.74 8.35
CA THR A 90 -4.02 -7.60 9.07
C THR A 90 -5.07 -6.77 9.81
N ALA A 91 -4.66 -5.70 10.50
CA ALA A 91 -5.56 -4.81 11.23
C ALA A 91 -6.59 -4.11 10.32
N GLN A 92 -6.26 -3.91 9.04
CA GLN A 92 -7.15 -3.34 8.03
C GLN A 92 -7.91 -4.37 7.20
N GLY A 93 -7.79 -5.67 7.54
CA GLY A 93 -8.48 -6.76 6.87
C GLY A 93 -7.91 -7.13 5.50
N TRP A 94 -6.61 -6.90 5.28
CA TRP A 94 -5.88 -7.47 4.15
C TRP A 94 -5.46 -8.89 4.44
N SER A 95 -5.52 -9.77 3.44
CA SER A 95 -4.83 -11.06 3.49
C SER A 95 -3.38 -10.89 3.07
N ILE A 96 -2.50 -11.67 3.70
CA ILE A 96 -1.06 -11.70 3.38
C ILE A 96 -0.83 -12.89 2.46
N ASP A 97 -0.31 -12.64 1.25
CA ASP A 97 0.14 -13.71 0.36
C ASP A 97 1.33 -14.44 0.97
N THR A 98 1.55 -15.71 0.59
CA THR A 98 2.70 -16.49 1.05
C THR A 98 4.00 -15.69 0.88
N PRO A 99 4.71 -15.39 1.99
CA PRO A 99 5.95 -14.65 1.95
C PRO A 99 6.95 -15.29 0.99
N MET A 100 7.52 -14.49 0.08
CA MET A 100 8.66 -14.95 -0.69
C MET A 100 9.92 -14.96 0.19
N PRO A 101 10.81 -15.95 0.03
CA PRO A 101 12.04 -16.00 0.80
C PRO A 101 12.87 -14.73 0.55
N PRO A 102 13.46 -14.14 1.61
CA PRO A 102 14.30 -12.96 1.47
C PRO A 102 15.52 -13.27 0.60
N ARG A 103 15.93 -12.30 -0.22
CA ARG A 103 17.15 -12.38 -1.02
C ARG A 103 18.14 -11.38 -0.49
N GLU A 104 19.16 -11.81 0.25
CA GLU A 104 20.31 -11.09 0.85
C GLU A 104 20.12 -9.65 1.37
N ARG A 105 19.52 -8.74 0.60
CA ARG A 105 19.23 -7.33 0.93
C ARG A 105 17.83 -6.88 0.54
N ARG A 106 16.94 -7.81 0.20
CA ARG A 106 15.58 -7.51 -0.26
C ARG A 106 14.57 -8.49 0.30
N MET A 107 13.41 -7.95 0.66
CA MET A 107 12.23 -8.71 1.04
C MET A 107 11.03 -8.19 0.24
N LEU A 108 10.09 -9.08 -0.08
CA LEU A 108 8.83 -8.68 -0.70
C LEU A 108 7.65 -9.22 0.11
N ARG A 109 6.64 -8.37 0.23
CA ARG A 109 5.32 -8.71 0.77
C ARG A 109 4.25 -8.31 -0.23
N SER A 110 3.21 -9.13 -0.31
CA SER A 110 2.03 -8.89 -1.15
C SER A 110 0.80 -9.05 -0.28
N TYR A 111 -0.09 -8.08 -0.36
CA TYR A 111 -1.30 -8.00 0.43
C TYR A 111 -2.50 -7.92 -0.51
N ARG A 112 -3.60 -8.63 -0.22
CA ARG A 112 -4.82 -8.59 -1.04
C ARG A 112 -6.05 -8.21 -0.25
N LYS A 113 -6.95 -7.48 -0.90
CA LYS A 113 -8.27 -7.13 -0.38
C LYS A 113 -9.25 -6.96 -1.53
N GLY A 114 -10.14 -7.94 -1.71
CA GLY A 114 -11.02 -8.01 -2.88
C GLY A 114 -10.21 -8.07 -4.18
N ASN A 115 -10.42 -7.09 -5.06
CA ASN A 115 -9.69 -6.97 -6.33
C ASN A 115 -8.38 -6.18 -6.22
N ALA A 116 -8.08 -5.60 -5.05
CA ALA A 116 -6.88 -4.83 -4.83
C ALA A 116 -5.71 -5.71 -4.37
N VAL A 117 -4.51 -5.38 -4.86
CA VAL A 117 -3.24 -5.91 -4.40
C VAL A 117 -2.30 -4.75 -4.05
N VAL A 118 -1.61 -4.87 -2.92
CA VAL A 118 -0.53 -3.97 -2.51
C VAL A 118 0.75 -4.78 -2.44
N ILE A 119 1.74 -4.38 -3.23
CA ILE A 119 3.08 -5.00 -3.23
C ILE A 119 4.03 -4.05 -2.53
N VAL A 120 4.66 -4.53 -1.46
CA VAL A 120 5.63 -3.80 -0.65
C VAL A 120 6.99 -4.48 -0.79
N THR A 121 7.96 -3.75 -1.33
CA THR A 121 9.34 -4.23 -1.52
C THR A 121 10.26 -3.45 -0.59
N PHE A 122 11.01 -4.19 0.23
CA PHE A 122 11.95 -3.65 1.19
C PHE A 122 13.36 -3.78 0.63
N PHE A 123 14.12 -2.70 0.62
CA PHE A 123 15.52 -2.66 0.20
C PHE A 123 16.39 -2.27 1.39
N ALA A 124 17.26 -3.17 1.83
CA ALA A 124 18.28 -2.87 2.84
C ALA A 124 19.44 -2.10 2.20
N GLU A 125 19.75 -0.89 2.70
CA GLU A 125 20.89 -0.12 2.23
C GLU A 125 22.21 -0.72 2.75
N VAL A 126 23.26 -0.69 1.92
CA VAL A 126 24.55 -1.38 2.16
C VAL A 126 25.25 -0.89 3.43
N ASN A 127 24.99 0.37 3.81
CA ASN A 127 25.42 0.93 5.06
C ASN A 127 24.24 0.92 6.03
N ASN A 128 24.33 0.17 7.12
CA ASN A 128 23.31 0.08 8.20
C ASN A 128 22.82 1.43 8.77
N ARG A 129 23.46 2.55 8.42
CA ARG A 129 23.06 3.92 8.80
C ARG A 129 21.96 4.51 7.93
N ASP A 130 21.72 3.93 6.77
CA ASP A 130 20.80 4.48 5.79
C ASP A 130 19.38 3.89 5.88
N GLY A 131 19.18 2.82 6.66
CA GLY A 131 17.85 2.26 6.92
C GLY A 131 17.32 1.47 5.74
N ILE A 132 16.00 1.33 5.68
CA ILE A 132 15.29 0.49 4.72
C ILE A 132 14.41 1.34 3.85
N VAL A 133 14.63 1.27 2.55
CA VAL A 133 13.74 1.91 1.59
C VAL A 133 12.61 0.96 1.25
N VAL A 134 11.38 1.42 1.47
CA VAL A 134 10.17 0.69 1.18
C VAL A 134 9.54 1.25 -0.09
N MET A 135 9.39 0.40 -1.08
CA MET A 135 8.72 0.70 -2.34
C MET A 135 7.33 0.05 -2.32
N ARG A 136 6.27 0.85 -2.45
CA ARG A 136 4.88 0.37 -2.49
C ARG A 136 4.26 0.58 -3.86
N ILE A 137 3.56 -0.44 -4.36
CA ILE A 137 2.74 -0.37 -5.57
C ILE A 137 1.35 -0.91 -5.24
N THR A 138 0.31 -0.11 -5.51
CA THR A 138 -1.08 -0.53 -5.38
C THR A 138 -1.67 -0.77 -6.77
N ALA A 139 -2.37 -1.89 -6.95
CA ALA A 139 -3.02 -2.22 -8.21
C ALA A 139 -4.36 -2.93 -7.99
N GLU A 140 -5.26 -2.83 -8.96
CA GLU A 140 -6.61 -3.39 -8.90
C GLU A 140 -6.94 -4.16 -10.19
N ARG A 141 -7.80 -5.18 -10.07
CA ARG A 141 -8.27 -6.00 -11.19
C ARG A 141 -9.72 -5.71 -11.55
#